data_AF-A0A1Q6SQD9-F1
#
_entry.id   AF-A0A1Q6SQD9-F1
#
_cell.length_a   1.000
_cell.length_b   1.000
_cell.length_c   1.000
_cell.angle_alpha   90.00
_cell.angle_beta   90.00
_cell.angle_gamma   90.00
#
_symmetry.space_group_name_H-M   'P 1'
#
loop_
_entity.id
_entity.type
_entity.pdbx_description
1 polymer ?
#
loop_
_entity_poly.entity_id
_entity_poly.type
_entity_poly.pdbx_seq_one_letter_code
_entity_poly.pdbx_strand_id
1 'polypeptide(L)' 'MKGKQRCRILKQIRKEIADANGIDYVISECPHKGDCAGTCPKCESEVAYLERELEKRRQTGTRESQPLR' A
#
# COMPACT_ATOMS: atom_id res chain seq x y z
N MET A 1 15.97 9.63 14.22
CA MET A 1 15.75 10.27 12.89
C MET A 1 14.27 10.16 12.54
N LYS A 2 13.52 11.28 12.56
CA LYS A 2 12.04 11.30 12.42
C LYS A 2 11.55 11.25 10.96
N GLY A 3 12.42 11.47 9.99
CA GLY A 3 12.08 11.68 8.58
C GLY A 3 11.31 10.59 7.86
N LYS A 4 11.41 9.33 8.30
CA LYS A 4 10.78 8.19 7.61
C LYS A 4 9.60 7.60 8.35
N GLN A 5 9.21 8.15 9.51
CA GLN A 5 8.12 7.59 10.31
C GLN A 5 6.80 7.58 9.53
N ARG A 6 6.45 8.69 8.86
CA ARG A 6 5.27 8.77 8.01
C ARG A 6 5.28 7.71 6.91
N CYS A 7 6.39 7.60 6.17
CA CYS A 7 6.57 6.60 5.13
C CYS A 7 6.40 5.16 5.66
N ARG A 8 6.93 4.84 6.85
CA ARG A 8 6.75 3.53 7.48
C ARG A 8 5.30 3.23 7.80
N ILE A 9 4.58 4.19 8.40
CA ILE A 9 3.15 4.04 8.71
C ILE A 9 2.35 3.83 7.42
N LEU A 10 2.58 4.64 6.39
CA LEU A 10 1.89 4.51 5.11
C LEU A 10 2.12 3.15 4.44
N LYS A 11 3.33 2.59 4.55
CA LYS A 11 3.63 1.25 4.05
C LYS A 11 2.84 0.17 4.78
N GLN A 12 2.71 0.31 6.09
CA GLN A 12 1.94 -0.63 6.89
C GLN A 12 0.45 -0.60 6.52
N ILE A 13 -0.13 0.60 6.37
CA ILE A 13 -1.52 0.78 5.92
C ILE A 13 -1.74 0.15 4.53
N ARG A 14 -0.81 0.34 3.58
CA ARG A 14 -0.91 -0.29 2.25
C ARG A 14 -0.89 -1.82 2.33
N LYS A 15 -0.08 -2.40 3.23
CA LYS A 15 -0.05 -3.85 3.46
C LYS A 15 -1.36 -4.34 4.05
N GLU A 16 -1.92 -3.64 5.03
CA GLU A 16 -3.22 -3.97 5.62
C GLU A 16 -4.34 -3.96 4.57
N ILE A 17 -4.37 -2.94 3.69
CA ILE A 17 -5.31 -2.88 2.56
C ILE A 17 -5.10 -4.06 1.62
N ALA A 18 -3.85 -4.36 1.26
CA ALA A 18 -3.54 -5.48 0.38
C ALA A 18 -3.99 -6.81 0.98
N ASP A 19 -3.72 -7.05 2.25
CA ASP A 19 -4.08 -8.27 2.98
C ASP A 19 -5.59 -8.45 3.07
N ALA A 20 -6.31 -7.37 3.41
CA ALA A 20 -7.78 -7.38 3.46
C ALA A 20 -8.42 -7.65 2.09
N ASN A 21 -7.68 -7.42 1.00
CA ASN A 21 -8.12 -7.68 -0.36
C ASN A 21 -7.41 -8.89 -0.98
N GLY A 22 -6.65 -9.70 -0.22
CA GLY A 22 -5.90 -10.85 -0.74
C GLY A 22 -4.91 -10.53 -1.86
N ILE A 23 -4.37 -9.31 -1.91
CA ILE A 23 -3.38 -8.85 -2.89
C ILE A 23 -1.99 -9.13 -2.34
N ASP A 24 -1.15 -9.80 -3.14
CA ASP A 24 0.26 -10.00 -2.79
C ASP A 24 1.00 -8.65 -2.74
N TYR A 25 1.49 -8.29 -1.56
CA TYR A 25 2.15 -7.02 -1.34
C TYR A 25 3.37 -7.17 -0.43
N VAL A 26 4.55 -6.96 -0.99
CA VAL A 26 5.82 -7.07 -0.25
C VAL A 26 6.29 -5.69 0.19
N ILE A 27 6.37 -5.48 1.50
CA ILE A 27 6.97 -4.29 2.07
C ILE A 27 8.48 -4.35 1.83
N SER A 28 9.04 -3.27 1.28
CA SER A 28 10.48 -3.12 1.12
C SER A 28 10.93 -1.73 1.56
N GLU A 29 12.19 -1.57 1.99
CA GLU A 29 12.65 -0.32 2.60
C GLU A 29 12.63 0.88 1.63
N CYS A 30 12.38 2.10 2.15
CA CYS A 30 12.41 3.31 1.31
C CYS A 30 13.85 3.78 1.07
N PRO A 31 14.37 3.76 -0.19
CA PRO A 31 15.74 4.14 -0.49
C PRO A 31 15.96 5.65 -0.47
N HIS A 32 14.88 6.45 -0.42
CA HIS A 32 14.97 7.91 -0.39
C HIS A 32 15.81 8.37 0.81
N LYS A 33 16.76 9.27 0.57
CA LYS A 33 17.64 9.83 1.61
C LYS A 33 16.94 11.04 2.24
N GLY A 34 17.03 11.18 3.56
CA GLY A 34 16.34 12.23 4.30
C GLY A 34 14.87 11.92 4.57
N ASP A 35 14.08 12.98 4.73
CA ASP A 35 12.67 12.90 5.12
C ASP A 35 11.82 12.44 3.94
N CYS A 36 10.98 11.43 4.15
CA CYS A 36 10.07 10.91 3.15
C CYS A 36 8.64 11.10 3.63
N ALA A 37 7.93 12.00 2.96
CA ALA A 37 6.51 12.24 3.20
C ALA A 37 5.60 11.13 2.67
N GLY A 38 6.15 10.07 2.05
CA GLY A 38 5.37 9.03 1.41
C GLY A 38 5.05 9.29 -0.06
N THR A 39 5.70 10.30 -0.66
CA THR A 39 5.53 10.72 -2.07
C THR A 39 6.82 10.60 -2.89
N CYS A 40 7.81 9.85 -2.39
CA CYS A 40 9.00 9.57 -3.18
C CYS A 40 8.66 8.57 -4.30
N PRO A 41 9.49 8.45 -5.36
CA PRO A 41 9.20 7.59 -6.51
C PRO A 41 8.84 6.14 -6.13
N LYS A 42 9.49 5.58 -5.10
CA LYS A 42 9.14 4.25 -4.59
C LYS A 42 7.75 4.20 -3.96
N CYS A 43 7.41 5.16 -3.11
CA CYS A 43 6.11 5.19 -2.45
C CYS A 43 4.97 5.39 -3.46
N GLU A 44 5.19 6.20 -4.50
CA GLU A 44 4.23 6.37 -5.59
C GLU A 44 4.06 5.07 -6.38
N SER A 45 5.15 4.37 -6.72
CA SER A 45 5.06 3.07 -7.40
C SER A 45 4.32 2.00 -6.56
N GLU A 46 4.51 2.05 -5.24
CA GLU A 46 3.85 1.18 -4.27
C GLU A 46 2.34 1.46 -4.20
N VAL A 47 1.92 2.72 -4.30
CA VAL A 47 0.50 3.12 -4.38
C VAL A 47 -0.09 2.71 -5.73
N ALA A 48 0.55 3.06 -6.83
CA ALA A 48 0.07 2.74 -8.19
C ALA A 48 -0.08 1.24 -8.42
N TYR A 49 0.81 0.41 -7.85
CA TYR A 49 0.66 -1.04 -7.86
C TYR A 49 -0.63 -1.47 -7.15
N LEU A 50 -0.83 -0.99 -5.92
CA LEU A 50 -1.98 -1.37 -5.10
C LEU A 50 -3.30 -0.92 -5.73
N GLU A 51 -3.37 0.31 -6.22
CA GLU A 51 -4.54 0.84 -6.92
C GLU A 51 -4.91 0.02 -8.16
N ARG A 52 -3.92 -0.37 -8.96
CA ARG A 52 -4.14 -1.21 -10.15
C ARG A 52 -4.68 -2.59 -9.78
N GLU A 53 -4.17 -3.23 -8.73
CA GLU A 53 -4.69 -4.54 -8.30
C GLU A 53 -6.09 -4.44 -7.70
N LEU A 54 -6.39 -3.38 -6.94
CA LEU A 54 -7.74 -3.09 -6.45
C LEU A 54 -8.73 -2.84 -7.59
N GLU A 55 -8.31 -2.10 -8.61
CA GLU A 55 -9.11 -1.86 -9.82
C GLU A 55 -9.48 -3.15 -10.55
N LYS A 56 -8.51 -4.04 -10.77
CA LYS A 56 -8.76 -5.36 -11.39
C LYS A 56 -9.78 -6.17 -10.60
N ARG A 57 -9.72 -6.14 -9.27
CA ARG A 57 -10.68 -6.83 -8.39
C ARG A 57 -12.08 -6.21 -8.47
N ARG A 58 -12.16 -4.87 -8.54
CA ARG A 58 -13.44 -4.18 -8.72
C ARG A 58 -14.11 -4.59 -10.04
N GLN A 59 -13.35 -4.68 -11.13
CA GLN A 59 -13.86 -5.04 -12.45
C GLN A 59 -14.30 -6.51 -12.57
N THR A 60 -13.65 -7.41 -11.82
CA THR A 60 -13.96 -8.85 -11.83
C THR A 60 -15.14 -9.24 -10.92
N GLY A 61 -15.74 -8.28 -10.23
CA GLY A 61 -16.96 -8.51 -9.44
C GLY A 61 -16.75 -9.34 -8.17
N THR A 62 -15.50 -9.60 -7.76
CA THR A 62 -15.18 -10.23 -6.47
C THR A 62 -15.45 -9.24 -5.34
N ARG A 63 -16.73 -9.01 -5.02
CA ARG A 63 -17.12 -8.55 -3.69
C ARG A 63 -16.88 -9.72 -2.76
N GLU A 64 -15.70 -9.79 -2.16
CA GLU A 64 -15.62 -10.46 -0.87
C GLU A 64 -16.39 -9.58 0.10
N SER A 65 -17.66 -9.92 0.28
CA SER A 65 -18.47 -9.50 1.41
C SER A 65 -17.78 -10.00 2.69
N GLN A 66 -16.88 -9.19 3.24
CA GLN A 66 -16.39 -9.40 4.59
C GLN A 66 -17.50 -8.90 5.53
N PRO A 67 -18.11 -9.76 6.37
CA PRO A 67 -19.06 -9.26 7.35
C PRO A 67 -18.26 -8.41 8.34
N LEU A 68 -18.69 -7.16 8.53
CA LEU A 68 -18.25 -6.35 9.65
C LEU A 68 -18.54 -7.15 10.93
N ARG A 69 -17.48 -7.57 11.63
CA ARG A 69 -17.59 -8.09 13.00
C ARG A 69 -17.48 -6.93 13.99
#